data_AF-A0A4Q5YSQ7-F1
#
_entry.id   AF-A0A4Q5YSQ7-F1
#
_cell.length_a   1.000
_cell.length_b   1.000
_cell.length_c   1.000
_cell.angle_alpha   90.00
_cell.angle_beta   90.00
_cell.angle_gamma   90.00
#
_symmetry.space_group_name_H-M   'P 1'
#
loop_
_entity.id
_entity.type
_entity.pdbx_description
1 polymer ?
#
loop_
_entity_poly.entity_id
_entity_poly.type
_entity_poly.pdbx_seq_one_letter_code
_entity_poly.pdbx_strand_id
1 'polypeptide(L)'
;ELDHGSGKATLKKVKEEKFGTVGAVALDVSGNLAAATSTGGMTNKKWGRVGDSPLIGAGTYANHLCAISCTGWGEYFIRLCVAKSVADLMEYKDYSLKKACNEIILKKLPQLGGDGGLIAVDKNGNVAMPFSTEGMYRGYVKSNGKTVVEIYGE
;
A
#
# COMPACT_ATOMS: atom_id res chain seq x y z
N GLU A 1 -51.59 -20.93 1.72
CA GLU A 1 -50.48 -21.49 2.51
C GLU A 1 -49.27 -20.58 2.38
N LEU A 2 -48.58 -20.33 3.49
CA LEU A 2 -47.33 -19.59 3.54
C LEU A 2 -46.20 -20.60 3.31
N ASP A 3 -45.54 -20.51 2.16
CA ASP A 3 -44.50 -21.44 1.76
C ASP A 3 -43.18 -21.10 2.48
N HIS A 4 -42.82 -21.91 3.48
CA HIS A 4 -41.54 -21.88 4.17
C HIS A 4 -40.47 -22.61 3.33
N GLY A 5 -40.13 -22.02 2.18
CA GLY A 5 -38.99 -22.44 1.39
C GLY A 5 -37.68 -22.07 2.09
N SER A 6 -36.98 -23.07 2.64
CA SER A 6 -35.67 -22.95 3.28
C SER A 6 -34.54 -22.70 2.27
N GLY A 7 -34.65 -21.61 1.51
CA GLY A 7 -33.54 -21.08 0.74
C GLY A 7 -32.58 -20.40 1.71
N LYS A 8 -31.54 -21.11 2.16
CA LYS A 8 -30.37 -20.45 2.73
C LYS A 8 -29.78 -19.60 1.61
N ALA A 9 -30.16 -18.32 1.56
CA ALA A 9 -29.41 -17.32 0.85
C ALA A 9 -28.02 -17.34 1.48
N THR A 10 -27.08 -18.00 0.82
CA THR A 10 -25.66 -17.88 1.13
C THR A 10 -25.33 -16.44 0.81
N LEU A 11 -25.49 -15.55 1.80
CA LEU A 11 -24.92 -14.21 1.76
C LEU A 11 -23.43 -14.44 1.60
N LYS A 12 -22.97 -14.39 0.35
CA LYS A 12 -21.56 -14.29 0.02
C LYS A 12 -21.16 -13.01 0.73
N LYS A 13 -20.49 -13.15 1.87
CA LYS A 13 -20.08 -12.04 2.73
C LYS A 13 -19.12 -11.24 1.86
N VAL A 14 -19.64 -10.24 1.15
CA VAL A 14 -18.80 -9.34 0.38
C VAL A 14 -17.94 -8.68 1.44
N LYS A 15 -16.65 -9.01 1.42
CA LYS A 15 -15.66 -8.47 2.34
C LYS A 15 -15.37 -7.05 1.87
N GLU A 16 -16.39 -6.18 1.88
CA GLU A 16 -16.23 -4.74 1.67
C GLU A 16 -15.64 -4.15 2.96
N GLU A 17 -14.45 -4.61 3.33
CA GLU A 17 -13.66 -3.90 4.31
C GLU A 17 -13.17 -2.62 3.61
N LYS A 18 -13.86 -1.50 3.86
CA LYS A 18 -13.41 -0.19 3.38
C LYS A 18 -12.08 0.14 4.09
N PHE A 19 -10.98 0.12 3.33
CA PHE A 19 -9.65 0.50 3.79
C PHE A 19 -9.46 2.02 3.61
N GLY A 20 -9.77 2.79 4.65
CA GLY A 20 -9.56 4.23 4.66
C GLY A 20 -8.15 4.58 5.12
N THR A 21 -7.15 4.38 4.25
CA THR A 21 -5.76 4.82 4.48
C THR A 21 -5.37 5.81 3.39
N VAL A 22 -4.71 6.89 3.81
CA VAL A 22 -4.12 7.90 2.94
C VAL A 22 -2.64 8.02 3.23
N GLY A 23 -1.89 8.47 2.24
CA GLY A 23 -0.48 8.74 2.44
C GLY A 23 0.13 9.59 1.33
N ALA A 24 1.31 10.11 1.62
CA ALA A 24 2.08 10.95 0.73
C ALA A 24 3.57 10.61 0.86
N VAL A 25 4.27 10.70 -0.27
CA VAL A 25 5.72 10.59 -0.35
C VAL A 25 6.24 11.74 -1.21
N ALA A 26 7.41 12.27 -0.86
CA ALA A 26 7.97 13.42 -1.54
C ALA A 26 9.51 13.35 -1.61
N LEU A 27 10.04 13.89 -2.70
CA LEU A 27 11.44 14.23 -2.90
C LEU A 27 11.53 15.74 -3.09
N ASP A 28 12.31 16.43 -2.27
CA ASP A 28 12.51 17.88 -2.39
C ASP A 28 13.70 18.25 -3.28
N VAL A 29 13.88 19.55 -3.52
CA VAL A 29 14.98 20.11 -4.35
C VAL A 29 16.37 19.95 -3.73
N SER A 30 16.44 19.67 -2.42
CA SER A 30 17.67 19.39 -1.69
C SER A 30 18.01 17.89 -1.69
N GLY A 31 17.17 17.06 -2.31
CA GLY A 31 17.34 15.61 -2.35
C GLY A 31 16.83 14.88 -1.11
N ASN A 32 16.07 15.55 -0.23
CA ASN A 32 15.49 14.92 0.95
C ASN A 32 14.23 14.15 0.58
N LEU A 33 14.08 12.99 1.22
CA LEU A 33 12.94 12.10 1.05
C LEU A 33 12.10 12.06 2.32
N ALA A 34 10.79 12.14 2.17
CA ALA A 34 9.84 12.08 3.28
C ALA A 34 8.61 11.23 2.92
N ALA A 35 8.08 10.52 3.92
CA ALA A 35 6.86 9.72 3.81
C ALA A 35 5.94 9.97 5.00
N ALA A 36 4.64 9.98 4.75
CA ALA A 36 3.61 10.04 5.79
C ALA A 36 2.43 9.15 5.40
N THR A 37 1.86 8.46 6.39
CA THR A 37 0.67 7.61 6.23
C THR A 37 -0.27 7.84 7.40
N SER A 38 -1.57 7.94 7.13
CA SER A 38 -2.61 8.10 8.15
C SER A 38 -3.83 7.25 7.82
N THR A 39 -4.51 6.76 8.85
CA THR A 39 -5.63 5.82 8.66
C THR A 39 -6.61 5.86 9.83
N GLY A 40 -7.89 5.60 9.53
CA GLY A 40 -8.88 5.22 10.55
C GLY A 40 -8.73 3.75 10.99
N GLY A 41 -7.95 2.96 10.26
CA GLY A 41 -7.85 1.51 10.37
C GLY A 41 -8.94 0.79 9.56
N MET A 42 -9.17 -0.48 9.90
CA MET A 42 -10.18 -1.29 9.22
C MET A 42 -11.58 -1.07 9.82
N THR A 43 -12.59 -1.10 8.95
CA THR A 43 -13.99 -1.14 9.37
C THR A 43 -14.22 -2.34 10.30
N ASN A 44 -14.96 -2.13 11.40
CA ASN A 44 -15.26 -3.17 12.38
C ASN A 44 -14.02 -3.83 13.05
N LYS A 45 -12.89 -3.10 13.12
CA LYS A 45 -11.72 -3.57 13.90
C LYS A 45 -12.06 -3.70 15.39
N LYS A 46 -11.43 -4.66 16.07
CA LYS A 46 -11.45 -4.71 17.54
C LYS A 46 -10.87 -3.42 18.11
N TRP A 47 -11.42 -2.95 19.23
CA TRP A 47 -10.84 -1.83 19.96
C TRP A 47 -9.38 -2.13 20.33
N GLY A 48 -8.50 -1.15 20.17
CA GLY A 48 -7.05 -1.31 20.38
C GLY A 48 -6.30 -2.03 19.25
N ARG A 49 -6.96 -2.52 18.19
CA ARG A 49 -6.24 -3.10 17.03
C ARG A 49 -5.44 -2.02 16.31
N VAL A 50 -4.14 -2.28 16.15
CA VAL A 50 -3.20 -1.44 15.40
C VAL A 50 -2.83 -2.13 14.08
N GLY A 51 -2.89 -1.37 12.97
CA GLY A 51 -2.46 -1.81 11.65
C GLY A 51 -1.04 -1.35 11.31
N ASP A 52 -0.68 -1.42 10.03
CA ASP A 52 0.66 -1.11 9.52
C ASP A 52 0.97 0.39 9.47
N SER A 53 -0.03 1.24 9.20
CA SER A 53 0.19 2.67 8.91
C SER A 53 1.03 3.43 9.95
N PRO A 54 0.82 3.28 11.28
CA PRO A 54 1.63 3.98 12.28
C PRO A 54 2.96 3.28 12.61
N LEU A 55 3.26 2.12 12.00
CA LEU A 55 4.43 1.33 12.31
C LEU A 55 5.53 1.57 11.28
N ILE A 56 6.66 2.11 11.75
CA ILE A 56 7.83 2.41 10.91
C ILE A 56 8.36 1.11 10.29
N GLY A 57 8.56 1.15 8.98
CA GLY A 57 9.03 -0.01 8.19
C GLY A 57 7.92 -0.96 7.75
N ALA A 58 6.72 -0.88 8.33
CA ALA A 58 5.55 -1.61 7.82
C ALA A 58 4.77 -0.74 6.83
N GLY A 59 4.05 0.27 7.33
CA GLY A 59 3.20 1.12 6.50
C GLY A 59 3.85 2.44 6.05
N THR A 60 4.89 2.89 6.76
CA THR A 60 5.59 4.15 6.47
C THR A 60 7.09 3.96 6.61
N TYR A 61 7.86 4.37 5.59
CA TYR A 61 9.32 4.38 5.69
C TYR A 61 9.92 5.42 4.75
N ALA A 62 10.99 6.08 5.20
CA ALA A 62 11.81 6.93 4.35
C ALA A 62 13.28 6.82 4.78
N ASN A 63 14.17 6.76 3.80
CA ASN A 63 15.62 6.88 4.00
C ASN A 63 16.24 7.67 2.82
N HIS A 64 17.57 7.66 2.72
CA HIS A 64 18.31 8.34 1.66
C HIS A 64 18.11 7.73 0.25
N LEU A 65 17.46 6.56 0.11
CA LEU A 65 17.22 5.90 -1.17
C LEU A 65 15.79 6.09 -1.65
N CYS A 66 14.80 5.95 -0.76
CA CYS A 66 13.38 6.05 -1.11
C CYS A 66 12.49 6.48 0.06
N ALA A 67 11.29 6.96 -0.29
CA ALA A 67 10.17 7.22 0.60
C ALA A 67 8.96 6.40 0.15
N ILE A 68 8.29 5.75 1.09
CA ILE A 68 7.24 4.75 0.85
C ILE A 68 6.10 4.95 1.84
N SER A 69 4.87 4.92 1.31
CA SER A 69 3.64 4.90 2.08
C SER A 69 2.72 3.79 1.56
N CYS A 70 2.16 2.99 2.47
CA CYS A 70 1.41 1.79 2.15
C CYS A 70 -0.08 1.90 2.51
N THR A 71 -0.87 1.06 1.85
CA THR A 71 -2.30 0.86 2.15
C THR A 71 -2.70 -0.58 1.86
N GLY A 72 -3.52 -1.18 2.72
CA GLY A 72 -4.00 -2.55 2.53
C GLY A 72 -4.32 -3.24 3.84
N TRP A 73 -4.22 -4.58 3.82
CA TRP A 73 -4.48 -5.40 5.00
C TRP A 73 -3.28 -5.41 5.96
N GLY A 74 -3.32 -4.52 6.95
CA GLY A 74 -2.19 -4.18 7.81
C GLY A 74 -1.43 -5.34 8.46
N GLU A 75 -2.08 -6.44 8.87
CA GLU A 75 -1.38 -7.60 9.46
C GLU A 75 -0.34 -8.19 8.49
N TYR A 76 -0.63 -8.24 7.19
CA TYR A 76 0.30 -8.74 6.19
C TYR A 76 1.44 -7.76 5.91
N PHE A 77 1.14 -6.46 5.92
CA PHE A 77 2.14 -5.40 5.74
C PHE A 77 3.13 -5.37 6.91
N ILE A 78 2.65 -5.60 8.13
CA ILE A 78 3.49 -5.76 9.33
C ILE A 78 4.37 -7.01 9.21
N ARG A 79 3.78 -8.16 8.90
CA ARG A 79 4.50 -9.45 8.82
C ARG A 79 5.61 -9.45 7.78
N LEU A 80 5.46 -8.69 6.70
CA LEU A 80 6.44 -8.56 5.63
C LEU A 80 7.34 -7.32 5.77
N CYS A 81 7.12 -6.46 6.78
CA CYS A 81 7.76 -5.15 6.89
C CYS A 81 7.79 -4.43 5.54
N VAL A 82 6.64 -4.31 4.86
CA VAL A 82 6.57 -4.00 3.41
C VAL A 82 7.41 -2.79 3.02
N ALA A 83 7.22 -1.65 3.69
CA ALA A 83 7.94 -0.43 3.36
C ALA A 83 9.47 -0.59 3.54
N LYS A 84 9.93 -1.21 4.64
CA LYS A 84 11.37 -1.46 4.85
C LYS A 84 11.91 -2.48 3.86
N SER A 85 11.17 -3.55 3.58
CA SER A 85 11.57 -4.61 2.64
C SER A 85 11.79 -4.08 1.22
N VAL A 86 11.00 -3.10 0.76
CA VAL A 86 11.28 -2.42 -0.52
C VAL A 86 12.60 -1.67 -0.47
N ALA A 87 12.85 -0.90 0.60
CA ALA A 87 14.12 -0.19 0.77
C ALA A 87 15.31 -1.17 0.85
N ASP A 88 15.17 -2.31 1.54
CA ASP A 88 16.20 -3.34 1.65
C ASP A 88 16.53 -4.01 0.31
N LEU A 89 15.51 -4.24 -0.53
CA LEU A 89 15.74 -4.75 -1.88
C LEU A 89 16.50 -3.73 -2.75
N MET A 90 16.24 -2.43 -2.57
CA MET A 90 17.02 -1.40 -3.25
C MET A 90 18.45 -1.34 -2.72
N GLU A 91 18.63 -1.36 -1.40
CA GLU A 91 19.92 -1.17 -0.73
C GLU A 91 20.86 -2.38 -0.86
N TYR A 92 20.32 -3.59 -0.74
CA TYR A 92 21.14 -4.82 -0.63
C TYR A 92 21.04 -5.75 -1.84
N LYS A 93 20.14 -5.47 -2.80
CA LYS A 93 20.00 -6.25 -4.04
C LYS A 93 20.13 -5.40 -5.30
N ASP A 94 20.41 -4.11 -5.17
CA ASP A 94 20.49 -3.14 -6.28
C ASP A 94 19.23 -3.16 -7.18
N TYR A 95 18.06 -3.42 -6.59
CA TYR A 95 16.82 -3.37 -7.36
C TYR A 95 16.45 -1.92 -7.64
N SER A 96 15.95 -1.67 -8.86
CA SER A 96 15.24 -0.42 -9.13
C SER A 96 13.99 -0.33 -8.26
N LEU A 97 13.54 0.90 -7.96
CA LEU A 97 12.33 1.14 -7.17
C LEU A 97 11.14 0.32 -7.69
N LYS A 98 10.86 0.39 -9.00
CA LYS A 98 9.75 -0.35 -9.63
C LYS A 98 9.88 -1.86 -9.42
N LYS A 99 11.10 -2.42 -9.57
CA LYS A 99 11.33 -3.86 -9.39
C LYS A 99 11.13 -4.27 -7.93
N ALA A 100 11.67 -3.50 -6.98
CA ALA A 100 11.51 -3.77 -5.56
C ALA A 100 10.05 -3.70 -5.11
N CYS A 101 9.32 -2.65 -5.50
CA CYS A 101 7.90 -2.52 -5.18
C CYS A 101 7.06 -3.67 -5.77
N ASN A 102 7.29 -4.03 -7.04
CA ASN A 102 6.57 -5.13 -7.69
C ASN A 102 6.87 -6.48 -7.05
N GLU A 103 8.12 -6.74 -6.66
CA GLU A 103 8.50 -7.99 -5.97
C GLU A 103 7.72 -8.17 -4.66
N ILE A 104 7.55 -7.09 -3.88
CA ILE A 104 6.81 -7.16 -2.63
C ILE A 104 5.29 -7.20 -2.88
N ILE A 105 4.73 -6.23 -3.61
CA ILE A 105 3.28 -6.04 -3.73
C ILE A 105 2.62 -7.05 -4.66
N LEU A 106 3.26 -7.43 -5.77
CA LEU A 106 2.64 -8.31 -6.77
C LEU A 106 3.03 -9.78 -6.58
N LYS A 107 3.98 -10.10 -5.70
CA LYS A 107 4.39 -11.48 -5.43
C LYS A 107 4.32 -11.86 -3.96
N LYS A 108 5.19 -11.29 -3.12
CA LYS A 108 5.33 -11.75 -1.72
C LYS A 108 4.07 -11.52 -0.88
N LEU A 109 3.42 -10.37 -1.05
CA LEU A 109 2.20 -10.02 -0.33
C LEU A 109 1.03 -10.98 -0.69
N PRO A 110 0.69 -11.19 -1.97
CA PRO A 110 -0.31 -12.18 -2.38
C PRO A 110 0.02 -13.61 -1.96
N GLN A 111 1.29 -14.03 -2.01
CA GLN A 111 1.71 -15.36 -1.55
C GLN A 111 1.42 -15.59 -0.07
N LEU A 112 1.41 -14.53 0.74
CA LEU A 112 1.05 -14.60 2.14
C LEU A 112 -0.48 -14.57 2.36
N GLY A 113 -1.26 -14.24 1.33
CA GLY A 113 -2.72 -14.07 1.37
C GLY A 113 -3.16 -12.63 1.67
N GLY A 114 -2.24 -11.65 1.61
CA GLY A 114 -2.56 -10.24 1.76
C GLY A 114 -2.79 -9.54 0.43
N ASP A 115 -3.47 -8.41 0.47
CA ASP A 115 -3.69 -7.50 -0.64
C ASP A 115 -3.50 -6.04 -0.21
N GLY A 116 -3.23 -5.19 -1.20
CA GLY A 116 -3.04 -3.75 -1.01
C GLY A 116 -2.11 -3.15 -2.05
N GLY A 117 -1.55 -2.00 -1.72
CA GLY A 117 -0.60 -1.30 -2.57
C GLY A 117 0.27 -0.33 -1.78
N LEU A 118 1.08 0.39 -2.52
CA LEU A 118 1.91 1.46 -1.97
C LEU A 118 2.14 2.55 -3.01
N ILE A 119 2.54 3.72 -2.53
CA ILE A 119 3.18 4.75 -3.33
C ILE A 119 4.63 4.91 -2.87
N ALA A 120 5.53 5.13 -3.81
CA ALA A 120 6.94 5.35 -3.50
C ALA A 120 7.61 6.31 -4.48
N VAL A 121 8.59 7.04 -3.96
CA VAL A 121 9.54 7.86 -4.74
C VAL A 121 10.96 7.55 -4.31
N ASP A 122 11.89 7.47 -5.26
CA ASP A 122 13.32 7.29 -4.98
C ASP A 122 14.11 8.60 -5.10
N LYS A 123 15.37 8.59 -4.66
CA LYS A 123 16.30 9.73 -4.71
C LYS A 123 16.55 10.29 -6.11
N ASN A 124 16.19 9.55 -7.17
CA ASN A 124 16.33 9.97 -8.56
C ASN A 124 15.00 10.54 -9.13
N GLY A 125 13.96 10.64 -8.31
CA GLY A 125 12.63 11.10 -8.73
C GLY A 125 11.86 10.07 -9.55
N ASN A 126 12.23 8.79 -9.50
CA ASN A 126 11.38 7.72 -10.02
C ASN A 126 10.19 7.51 -9.09
N VAL A 127 9.02 7.27 -9.66
CA VAL A 127 7.78 7.05 -8.92
C VAL A 127 7.27 5.64 -9.23
N ALA A 128 6.83 4.91 -8.20
CA ALA A 128 6.17 3.62 -8.33
C ALA A 128 4.90 3.59 -7.49
N MET A 129 3.81 3.05 -8.05
CA MET A 129 2.52 2.95 -7.34
C MET A 129 1.83 1.59 -7.55
N PRO A 130 2.49 0.44 -7.34
CA PRO A 130 1.85 -0.86 -7.56
C PRO A 130 0.80 -1.16 -6.49
N PHE A 131 -0.21 -1.93 -6.90
CA PHE A 131 -1.26 -2.46 -6.04
C PHE A 131 -1.73 -3.81 -6.61
N SER A 132 -2.23 -4.68 -5.74
CA SER A 132 -2.78 -6.00 -6.08
C SER A 132 -4.30 -6.08 -5.90
N THR A 133 -4.94 -4.99 -5.47
CA THR A 133 -6.39 -4.83 -5.34
C THR A 133 -7.02 -4.47 -6.69
N GLU A 134 -8.36 -4.45 -6.77
CA GLU A 134 -9.08 -4.01 -7.97
C GLU A 134 -8.77 -2.54 -8.34
N GLY A 135 -8.52 -1.71 -7.33
CA GLY A 135 -8.11 -0.32 -7.53
C GLY A 135 -7.38 0.25 -6.32
N MET A 136 -6.71 1.37 -6.55
CA MET A 136 -6.04 2.19 -5.55
C MET A 136 -6.08 3.66 -6.00
N TYR A 137 -6.80 4.51 -5.25
CA TYR A 137 -6.80 5.95 -5.47
C TYR A 137 -5.39 6.51 -5.32
N ARG A 138 -4.85 7.07 -6.40
CA ARG A 138 -3.46 7.51 -6.43
C ARG A 138 -3.24 8.62 -7.45
N GLY A 139 -2.15 9.35 -7.25
CA GLY A 139 -1.67 10.32 -8.22
C GLY A 139 -0.30 10.83 -7.85
N TYR A 140 0.36 11.49 -8.80
CA TYR A 140 1.62 12.17 -8.55
C TYR A 140 1.77 13.40 -9.45
N VAL A 141 2.63 14.31 -9.01
CA VAL A 141 3.14 15.45 -9.77
C VAL A 141 4.67 15.37 -9.79
N LYS A 142 5.28 15.65 -10.94
CA LYS A 142 6.72 15.85 -11.07
C LYS A 142 7.03 17.33 -11.31
N SER A 143 8.27 17.73 -11.00
CA SER A 143 8.78 19.10 -11.21
C SER A 143 8.71 19.56 -12.67
N ASN A 144 8.72 18.63 -13.63
CA ASN A 144 8.54 18.92 -15.05
C ASN A 144 7.07 19.16 -15.47
N GLY A 145 6.14 19.26 -14.51
CA GLY A 145 4.72 19.50 -14.75
C GLY A 145 3.91 18.23 -15.07
N LYS A 146 4.54 17.06 -15.21
CA LYS A 146 3.81 15.81 -15.43
C LYS A 146 2.92 15.49 -14.24
N THR A 147 1.62 15.35 -14.50
CA THR A 147 0.58 15.04 -13.51
C THR A 147 -0.14 13.76 -13.92
N VAL A 148 -0.39 12.87 -12.96
CA VAL A 148 -1.13 11.61 -13.17
C VAL A 148 -2.12 11.42 -12.03
N VAL A 149 -3.34 11.00 -12.36
CA VAL A 149 -4.38 10.60 -11.40
C VAL A 149 -5.05 9.33 -11.92
N GLU A 150 -5.08 8.29 -11.09
CA GLU A 150 -5.52 6.95 -11.48
C GLU A 150 -6.29 6.29 -10.34
N ILE A 151 -7.14 5.33 -10.68
CA ILE A 151 -7.93 4.55 -9.71
C ILE A 151 -7.72 3.06 -9.99
N TYR A 152 -8.09 2.60 -11.18
CA TYR A 152 -8.01 1.18 -11.55
C TYR A 152 -6.65 0.82 -12.17
N GLY A 153 -6.45 -0.47 -12.44
CA GLY A 153 -5.36 -0.97 -13.27
C GLY A 153 -5.53 -0.57 -14.73
N GLU A 154 -4.45 -0.69 -15.50
CA GLU A 154 -4.52 -0.70 -16.97
C GLU A 154 -5.12 -2.01 -17.48
#